data_AF-A0A7X7IDC6-F1
#
_entry.id   AF-A0A7X7IDC6-F1
#
_cell.length_a   1.000
_cell.length_b   1.000
_cell.length_c   1.000
_cell.angle_alpha   90.00
_cell.angle_beta   90.00
_cell.angle_gamma   90.00
#
_symmetry.space_group_name_H-M   'P 1'
#
loop_
_entity.id
_entity.type
_entity.pdbx_description
1 polymer ?
#
loop_
_entity_poly.entity_id
_entity_poly.type
_entity_poly.pdbx_seq_one_letter_code
_entity_poly.pdbx_strand_id
1 'polypeptide(L)'
;MKAALILILISLAMPLGAKDPTANDVTVAIAAITDSAICNVAAFLNSPPLELPGSILHFRTNESLPNLLTFQNSDIGTYLAVFMKTRQPNPSFFASLLNSARGPLNDIAIQYLTVHQWEVGHAVLKGAMVTQWGEGASLSGLMASVVTSGKIPPITVVTDVTVQGRRVSTPVRVEGTFMLHSDEEGYFAVKPLALKINGEEKGV
;
A
#
# COMPACT_ATOMS: atom_id res chain seq x y z
N MET A 1 15.63 -16.74 -50.05
CA MET A 1 15.24 -17.49 -48.82
C MET A 1 16.02 -17.07 -47.57
N LYS A 2 17.33 -16.75 -47.63
CA LYS A 2 18.11 -16.33 -46.45
C LYS A 2 17.74 -14.93 -45.90
N ALA A 3 17.41 -13.97 -46.76
CA ALA A 3 17.05 -12.61 -46.34
C ALA A 3 15.72 -12.54 -45.56
N ALA A 4 14.74 -13.38 -45.90
CA ALA A 4 13.45 -13.43 -45.21
C ALA A 4 13.56 -13.99 -43.78
N LEU A 5 14.46 -14.96 -43.57
CA LEU A 5 14.70 -15.55 -42.24
C LEU A 5 15.37 -14.55 -41.27
N ILE A 6 16.28 -13.71 -41.79
CA ILE A 6 16.99 -12.68 -41.02
C ILE A 6 16.02 -11.57 -40.57
N LEU A 7 15.08 -11.15 -41.43
CA LEU A 7 14.05 -10.16 -41.11
C LEU A 7 13.11 -10.62 -39.98
N ILE A 8 12.72 -11.89 -39.98
CA ILE A 8 11.87 -12.48 -38.94
C ILE A 8 12.61 -12.50 -37.59
N LEU A 9 13.88 -12.89 -37.59
CA LEU A 9 14.73 -12.89 -36.38
C LEU A 9 14.96 -11.48 -35.82
N ILE A 10 15.08 -10.45 -36.67
CA ILE A 10 15.21 -9.06 -36.24
C ILE A 10 13.87 -8.51 -35.72
N SER A 11 12.72 -8.90 -36.30
CA SER A 11 11.40 -8.53 -35.78
C SER A 11 11.06 -9.19 -34.44
N LEU A 12 11.60 -10.38 -34.17
CA LEU A 12 11.51 -11.07 -32.88
C LEU A 12 12.47 -10.49 -31.82
N ALA A 13 13.48 -9.74 -32.26
CA ALA A 13 14.49 -9.10 -31.41
C ALA A 13 14.23 -7.60 -31.17
N MET A 14 13.15 -7.03 -31.72
CA MET A 14 12.67 -5.75 -31.22
C MET A 14 12.26 -5.98 -29.76
N PRO A 15 12.88 -5.27 -28.79
CA PRO A 15 12.23 -5.18 -27.50
C PRO A 15 10.86 -4.60 -27.83
N LEU A 16 9.80 -5.37 -27.56
CA LEU A 16 8.49 -4.80 -27.33
C LEU A 16 8.74 -3.77 -26.23
N GLY A 17 9.05 -2.54 -26.63
CA GLY A 17 9.33 -1.46 -25.70
C GLY A 17 8.13 -1.43 -24.80
N ALA A 18 8.34 -1.77 -23.52
CA ALA A 18 7.27 -1.73 -22.55
C ALA A 18 6.70 -0.32 -22.65
N LYS A 19 5.44 -0.23 -23.11
CA LYS A 19 4.80 1.05 -23.37
C LYS A 19 4.92 1.89 -22.10
N ASP A 20 5.37 3.14 -22.20
CA ASP A 20 5.49 3.96 -21.00
C ASP A 20 4.13 4.07 -20.29
N PRO A 21 4.11 3.98 -18.95
CA PRO A 21 2.87 4.07 -18.20
C PRO A 21 2.26 5.46 -18.39
N THR A 22 0.95 5.50 -18.62
CA THR A 22 0.25 6.78 -18.71
C THR A 22 0.16 7.44 -17.34
N ALA A 23 -0.09 8.75 -17.29
CA ALA A 23 -0.31 9.44 -16.01
C ALA A 23 -1.44 8.81 -15.18
N ASN A 24 -2.49 8.32 -15.85
CA ASN A 24 -3.57 7.59 -15.19
C ASN A 24 -3.08 6.26 -14.59
N ASP A 25 -2.25 5.50 -15.31
CA ASP A 25 -1.69 4.24 -14.81
C ASP A 25 -0.88 4.47 -13.53
N VAL A 26 -0.07 5.53 -13.50
CA VAL A 26 0.72 5.93 -12.33
C VAL A 26 -0.18 6.33 -11.16
N THR A 27 -1.21 7.15 -11.39
CA THR A 27 -2.18 7.54 -10.36
C THR A 27 -2.90 6.33 -9.77
N VAL A 28 -3.37 5.41 -10.62
CA VAL A 28 -4.02 4.16 -10.18
C VAL A 28 -3.06 3.30 -9.38
N ALA A 29 -1.80 3.18 -9.80
CA ALA A 29 -0.79 2.40 -9.08
C ALA A 29 -0.49 2.99 -7.70
N ILE A 30 -0.30 4.31 -7.59
CA ILE A 30 -0.07 5.00 -6.32
C ILE A 30 -1.28 4.85 -5.39
N ALA A 31 -2.50 5.02 -5.91
CA ALA A 31 -3.72 4.81 -5.14
C ALA A 31 -3.83 3.37 -4.63
N ALA A 32 -3.57 2.38 -5.49
CA ALA A 32 -3.62 0.97 -5.12
C ALA A 32 -2.59 0.62 -4.03
N ILE A 33 -1.35 1.13 -4.12
CA ILE A 33 -0.32 0.94 -3.09
C ILE A 33 -0.73 1.58 -1.77
N THR A 34 -1.19 2.83 -1.82
CA THR A 34 -1.57 3.61 -0.63
C THR A 34 -2.74 2.96 0.09
N ASP A 35 -3.82 2.64 -0.64
CA ASP A 35 -4.99 1.98 -0.08
C ASP A 35 -4.65 0.59 0.47
N SER A 36 -3.80 -0.17 -0.23
CA SER A 36 -3.37 -1.49 0.24
C SER A 36 -2.57 -1.39 1.53
N ALA A 37 -1.70 -0.39 1.67
CA ALA A 37 -0.96 -0.15 2.91
C ALA A 37 -1.91 0.23 4.06
N ILE A 38 -2.87 1.13 3.83
CA ILE A 38 -3.89 1.51 4.81
C ILE A 38 -4.70 0.29 5.26
N CYS A 39 -5.15 -0.53 4.31
CA CYS A 39 -5.90 -1.75 4.60
C CYS A 39 -5.06 -2.73 5.43
N ASN A 40 -3.79 -2.96 5.10
CA ASN A 40 -2.93 -3.85 5.87
C ASN A 40 -2.71 -3.36 7.31
N VAL A 41 -2.56 -2.05 7.51
CA VAL A 41 -2.48 -1.46 8.86
C VAL A 41 -3.79 -1.62 9.63
N ALA A 42 -4.94 -1.35 8.99
CA ALA A 42 -6.25 -1.54 9.61
C ALA A 42 -6.49 -3.01 9.99
N ALA A 43 -6.14 -3.93 9.10
CA ALA A 43 -6.23 -5.37 9.33
C ALA A 43 -5.33 -5.83 10.49
N PHE A 44 -4.11 -5.32 10.59
CA PHE A 44 -3.18 -5.58 11.69
C PHE A 44 -3.72 -5.09 13.05
N LEU A 45 -4.27 -3.88 13.07
CA LEU A 45 -4.79 -3.26 14.29
C LEU A 45 -6.20 -3.74 14.67
N ASN A 46 -6.84 -4.54 13.81
CA ASN A 46 -8.13 -5.14 14.12
C ASN A 46 -8.00 -6.19 15.25
N SER A 47 -9.08 -6.40 16.00
CA SER A 47 -9.13 -7.40 17.07
C SER A 47 -10.27 -8.39 16.85
N PRO A 48 -10.00 -9.64 16.45
CA PRO A 48 -8.67 -10.20 16.14
C PRO A 48 -8.08 -9.67 14.81
N PRO A 49 -6.75 -9.72 14.60
CA PRO A 49 -6.16 -9.27 13.34
C PRO A 49 -6.75 -9.99 12.13
N LEU A 50 -6.85 -9.29 11.01
CA LEU A 50 -7.38 -9.83 9.76
C LEU A 50 -6.25 -10.17 8.80
N GLU A 51 -6.42 -11.27 8.08
CA GLU A 51 -5.53 -11.64 6.99
C GLU A 51 -6.10 -11.12 5.67
N LEU A 52 -5.30 -10.33 4.96
CA LEU A 52 -5.66 -9.84 3.64
C LEU A 52 -5.02 -10.74 2.56
N PRO A 53 -5.78 -11.19 1.55
CA PRO A 53 -5.27 -12.12 0.54
C PRO A 53 -4.03 -11.61 -0.19
N GLY A 54 -2.96 -12.41 -0.17
CA GLY A 54 -1.72 -12.13 -0.88
C GLY A 54 -0.88 -11.01 -0.26
N SER A 55 -1.21 -10.47 0.92
CA SER A 55 -0.34 -9.56 1.65
C SER A 55 0.07 -10.14 3.00
N ILE A 56 1.32 -9.86 3.39
CA ILE A 56 1.91 -10.42 4.61
C ILE A 56 2.73 -9.33 5.31
N LEU A 57 2.43 -9.10 6.59
CA LEU A 57 3.24 -8.26 7.47
C LEU A 57 4.26 -9.14 8.19
N HIS A 58 5.52 -8.71 8.13
CA HIS A 58 6.64 -9.36 8.80
C HIS A 58 7.10 -8.51 9.97
N PHE A 59 7.47 -9.19 11.04
CA PHE A 59 7.94 -8.61 12.30
C PHE A 59 9.31 -9.18 12.60
N ARG A 60 10.20 -8.35 13.15
CA ARG A 60 11.45 -8.85 13.70
C ARG A 60 11.20 -9.47 15.08
N THR A 61 12.14 -10.30 15.51
CA THR A 61 12.09 -10.91 16.84
C THR A 61 12.03 -9.82 17.91
N ASN A 62 11.04 -9.91 18.81
CA ASN A 62 10.78 -8.96 19.90
C ASN A 62 10.33 -7.55 19.49
N GLU A 63 9.97 -7.32 18.23
CA GLU A 63 9.36 -6.07 17.78
C GLU A 63 7.84 -6.19 17.69
N SER A 64 7.13 -5.11 18.02
CA SER A 64 5.65 -5.04 17.93
C SER A 64 5.15 -4.33 16.67
N LEU A 65 6.04 -3.69 15.93
CA LEU A 65 5.73 -2.98 14.69
C LEU A 65 6.22 -3.80 13.49
N PRO A 66 5.43 -3.86 12.41
CA PRO A 66 5.84 -4.62 11.23
C PRO A 66 6.94 -3.86 10.50
N ASN A 67 8.07 -4.51 10.23
CA ASN A 67 9.22 -3.90 9.55
C ASN A 67 9.16 -4.06 8.02
N LEU A 68 8.30 -4.95 7.53
CA LEU A 68 8.18 -5.27 6.11
C LEU A 68 6.75 -5.71 5.80
N LEU A 69 6.17 -5.14 4.75
CA LEU A 69 4.94 -5.58 4.12
C LEU A 69 5.28 -6.14 2.75
N THR A 70 4.96 -7.42 2.51
CA THR A 70 5.14 -8.04 1.19
C THR A 70 3.80 -8.27 0.50
N PHE A 71 3.75 -7.99 -0.80
CA PHE A 71 2.63 -8.32 -1.67
C PHE A 71 3.04 -9.46 -2.61
N GLN A 72 2.25 -10.53 -2.59
CA GLN A 72 2.40 -11.74 -3.39
C GLN A 72 1.19 -11.92 -4.28
N ASN A 73 1.13 -11.14 -5.36
CA ASN A 73 -0.06 -11.03 -6.22
C ASN A 73 -1.31 -10.65 -5.43
N SER A 74 -1.18 -9.66 -4.56
CA SER A 74 -2.26 -9.19 -3.71
C SER A 74 -3.23 -8.36 -4.51
N ASP A 75 -4.46 -8.82 -4.64
CA ASP A 75 -5.52 -8.12 -5.37
C ASP A 75 -6.35 -7.27 -4.41
N ILE A 76 -6.21 -5.95 -4.51
CA ILE A 76 -6.90 -5.00 -3.64
C ILE A 76 -8.43 -5.12 -3.74
N GLY A 77 -8.95 -5.55 -4.89
CA GLY A 77 -10.38 -5.78 -5.10
C GLY A 77 -10.97 -6.88 -4.22
N THR A 78 -10.14 -7.69 -3.58
CA THR A 78 -10.59 -8.76 -2.66
C THR A 78 -10.74 -8.28 -1.21
N TYR A 79 -10.17 -7.13 -0.85
CA TYR A 79 -10.06 -6.69 0.55
C TYR A 79 -11.40 -6.26 1.15
N LEU A 80 -12.28 -5.63 0.36
CA LEU A 80 -13.54 -5.08 0.86
C LEU A 80 -14.42 -6.15 1.51
N ALA A 81 -14.48 -7.33 0.90
CA ALA A 81 -15.24 -8.46 1.44
C ALA A 81 -14.68 -8.94 2.79
N VAL A 82 -13.37 -8.82 3.03
CA VAL A 82 -12.74 -9.18 4.31
C VAL A 82 -13.22 -8.24 5.42
N PHE A 83 -13.15 -6.93 5.21
CA PHE A 83 -13.61 -5.93 6.18
C PHE A 83 -15.13 -5.95 6.40
N MET A 84 -15.91 -6.20 5.34
CA MET A 84 -17.37 -6.26 5.46
C MET A 84 -17.84 -7.49 6.25
N LYS A 85 -17.12 -8.63 6.21
CA LYS A 85 -17.45 -9.81 7.03
C LYS A 85 -17.32 -9.55 8.52
N THR A 86 -16.41 -8.66 8.91
CA THR A 86 -16.20 -8.27 10.31
C THR A 86 -17.10 -7.13 10.77
N ARG A 87 -17.79 -6.47 9.84
CA ARG A 87 -18.72 -5.40 10.14
C ARG A 87 -19.96 -5.99 10.81
N GLN A 88 -20.20 -5.65 12.06
CA GLN A 88 -21.46 -5.99 12.72
C GLN A 88 -22.61 -5.25 12.03
N PRO A 89 -23.64 -5.93 11.51
CA PRO A 89 -24.82 -5.25 10.99
C PRO A 89 -25.61 -4.65 12.17
N ASN A 90 -25.86 -3.34 12.11
CA ASN A 90 -26.64 -2.57 13.09
C ASN A 90 -26.16 -2.65 14.56
N PRO A 91 -24.95 -2.16 14.88
CA PRO A 91 -24.56 -2.00 16.27
C PRO A 91 -25.50 -1.00 16.97
N SER A 92 -26.02 -1.37 18.14
CA SER A 92 -26.73 -0.42 19.01
C SER A 92 -25.82 0.77 19.33
N PHE A 93 -26.35 1.96 19.61
CA PHE A 93 -25.53 3.15 19.91
C PHE A 93 -24.43 2.89 20.96
N PHE A 94 -24.75 2.14 22.01
CA PHE A 94 -23.78 1.71 23.02
C PHE A 94 -22.74 0.71 22.48
N ALA A 95 -23.14 -0.22 21.60
CA ALA A 95 -22.20 -1.11 20.92
C ALA A 95 -21.33 -0.36 19.92
N SER A 96 -21.83 0.68 19.24
CA SER A 96 -21.03 1.56 18.38
C SER A 96 -20.03 2.39 19.19
N LEU A 97 -20.42 2.84 20.39
CA LEU A 97 -19.55 3.56 21.32
C LEU A 97 -18.49 2.65 21.96
N LEU A 98 -18.80 1.37 22.19
CA LEU A 98 -17.85 0.38 22.70
C LEU A 98 -16.99 -0.25 21.59
N ASN A 99 -17.52 -0.37 20.36
CA ASN A 99 -16.78 -0.84 19.19
C ASN A 99 -15.94 0.27 18.54
N SER A 100 -16.29 1.55 18.70
CA SER A 100 -15.37 2.64 18.36
C SER A 100 -14.08 2.55 19.19
N ALA A 101 -14.14 1.95 20.38
CA ALA A 101 -12.97 1.60 21.18
C ALA A 101 -12.24 0.31 20.71
N ARG A 102 -12.83 -0.49 19.80
CA ARG A 102 -12.18 -1.63 19.11
C ARG A 102 -11.64 -1.28 17.71
N GLY A 103 -11.81 -0.04 17.26
CA GLY A 103 -11.00 0.55 16.19
C GLY A 103 -11.82 1.24 15.08
N PRO A 104 -11.67 2.56 14.88
CA PRO A 104 -12.23 3.30 13.73
C PRO A 104 -11.56 2.96 12.38
N LEU A 105 -10.50 2.15 12.40
CA LEU A 105 -9.65 1.91 11.22
C LEU A 105 -10.31 0.99 10.17
N ASN A 106 -11.23 0.11 10.57
CA ASN A 106 -11.98 -0.70 9.62
C ASN A 106 -12.92 0.15 8.75
N ASP A 107 -13.59 1.13 9.36
CA ASP A 107 -14.46 2.05 8.62
C ASP A 107 -13.64 2.93 7.66
N ILE A 108 -12.43 3.33 8.07
CA ILE A 108 -11.47 4.02 7.20
C ILE A 108 -11.04 3.13 6.04
N ALA A 109 -10.65 1.88 6.28
CA ALA A 109 -10.29 0.94 5.21
C ALA A 109 -11.45 0.73 4.23
N ILE A 110 -12.67 0.55 4.75
CA ILE A 110 -13.90 0.46 3.92
C ILE A 110 -14.09 1.74 3.09
N GLN A 111 -13.88 2.92 3.67
CA GLN A 111 -14.03 4.18 2.96
C GLN A 111 -13.05 4.28 1.79
N TYR A 112 -11.76 4.01 2.00
CA TYR A 112 -10.75 4.04 0.93
C TYR A 112 -11.09 3.05 -0.19
N LEU A 113 -11.45 1.81 0.19
CA LEU A 113 -11.85 0.78 -0.78
C LEU A 113 -13.11 1.15 -1.58
N THR A 114 -14.03 1.88 -0.96
CA THR A 114 -15.30 2.30 -1.58
C THR A 114 -15.13 3.54 -2.45
N VAL A 115 -14.31 4.53 -2.04
CA VAL A 115 -14.05 5.76 -2.81
C VAL A 115 -13.46 5.43 -4.18
N HIS A 116 -12.49 4.52 -4.22
CA HIS A 116 -11.86 4.09 -5.46
C HIS A 116 -12.62 2.96 -6.17
N GLN A 117 -13.66 2.37 -5.54
CA GLN A 117 -14.47 1.28 -6.10
C GLN A 117 -13.61 0.15 -6.69
N TRP A 118 -12.71 -0.41 -5.87
CA TRP A 118 -11.86 -1.51 -6.30
C TRP A 118 -12.68 -2.79 -6.52
N GLU A 119 -12.43 -3.47 -7.65
CA GLU A 119 -13.00 -4.77 -7.98
C GLU A 119 -11.87 -5.75 -8.25
N VAL A 120 -12.19 -7.04 -8.18
CA VAL A 120 -11.24 -8.13 -8.45
C VAL A 120 -10.56 -7.93 -9.81
N GLY A 121 -9.25 -7.98 -9.82
CA GLY A 121 -8.38 -7.80 -10.98
C GLY A 121 -8.19 -6.36 -11.41
N HIS A 122 -8.70 -5.36 -10.70
CA HIS A 122 -8.42 -3.95 -11.02
C HIS A 122 -6.96 -3.59 -10.80
N ALA A 123 -6.40 -3.98 -9.65
CA ALA A 123 -5.01 -3.77 -9.29
C ALA A 123 -4.51 -4.93 -8.43
N VAL A 124 -3.43 -5.54 -8.91
CA VAL A 124 -2.73 -6.67 -8.30
C VAL A 124 -1.32 -6.21 -8.01
N LEU A 125 -0.96 -6.23 -6.74
CA LEU A 125 0.30 -5.73 -6.20
C LEU A 125 1.29 -6.88 -6.03
N LYS A 126 2.55 -6.63 -6.39
CA LYS A 126 3.67 -7.53 -6.15
C LYS A 126 4.91 -6.73 -5.77
N GLY A 127 5.56 -7.09 -4.68
CA GLY A 127 6.75 -6.39 -4.20
C GLY A 127 6.73 -6.21 -2.69
N ALA A 128 7.39 -5.15 -2.21
CA ALA A 128 7.57 -4.92 -0.79
C ALA A 128 7.57 -3.44 -0.41
N MET A 129 7.15 -3.18 0.81
CA MET A 129 7.34 -1.91 1.51
C MET A 129 8.08 -2.20 2.82
N VAL A 130 9.17 -1.49 3.05
CA VAL A 130 10.01 -1.63 4.24
C VAL A 130 9.90 -0.35 5.05
N THR A 131 9.57 -0.50 6.32
CA THR A 131 9.52 0.59 7.29
C THR A 131 10.78 0.55 8.12
N GLN A 132 11.41 1.72 8.30
CA GLN A 132 12.51 1.88 9.23
C GLN A 132 11.96 2.50 10.50
N TRP A 133 11.72 1.66 11.49
CA TRP A 133 11.41 2.09 12.84
C TRP A 133 12.72 2.42 13.56
N GLY A 134 12.75 3.50 14.34
CA GLY A 134 13.88 3.79 15.21
C GLY A 134 14.14 2.65 16.19
N GLU A 135 15.36 2.56 16.72
CA GLU A 135 15.74 1.51 17.67
C GLU A 135 14.80 1.51 18.89
N GLY A 136 14.30 0.32 19.27
CA GLY A 136 13.38 0.16 20.41
C GLY A 136 11.94 0.65 20.15
N ALA A 137 11.59 0.98 18.90
CA ALA A 137 10.23 1.40 18.56
C ALA A 137 9.20 0.30 18.85
N SER A 138 8.11 0.71 19.49
CA SER A 138 6.96 -0.14 19.78
C SER A 138 5.67 0.60 19.47
N LEU A 139 4.59 -0.14 19.24
CA LEU A 139 3.28 0.47 19.00
C LEU A 139 2.85 1.36 20.19
N SER A 140 3.07 0.89 21.42
CA SER A 140 2.79 1.67 22.63
C SER A 140 3.66 2.93 22.73
N GLY A 141 4.94 2.84 22.36
CA GLY A 141 5.85 3.99 22.30
C GLY A 141 5.42 5.02 21.26
N LEU A 142 5.01 4.58 20.07
CA LEU A 142 4.47 5.47 19.03
C LEU A 142 3.18 6.16 19.51
N MET A 143 2.25 5.41 20.08
CA MET A 143 1.00 5.97 20.63
C MET A 143 1.29 6.99 21.72
N ALA A 144 2.18 6.67 22.66
CA ALA A 144 2.59 7.60 23.71
C ALA A 144 3.19 8.89 23.13
N SER A 145 4.11 8.76 22.16
CA SER A 145 4.73 9.92 21.48
C SER A 145 3.69 10.83 20.83
N VAL A 146 2.71 10.26 20.12
CA VAL A 146 1.65 11.03 19.47
C VAL A 146 0.76 11.71 20.50
N VAL A 147 0.38 11.02 21.57
CA VAL A 147 -0.44 11.60 22.66
C VAL A 147 0.29 12.74 23.36
N THR A 148 1.61 12.62 23.58
CA THR A 148 2.38 13.62 24.31
C THR A 148 2.79 14.82 23.46
N SER A 149 3.18 14.60 22.20
CA SER A 149 3.73 15.64 21.34
C SER A 149 2.70 16.22 20.36
N GLY A 150 1.57 15.55 20.18
CA GLY A 150 0.61 15.84 19.11
C GLY A 150 1.15 15.51 17.70
N LYS A 151 2.36 14.96 17.58
CA LYS A 151 3.05 14.73 16.31
C LYS A 151 3.47 13.28 16.16
N ILE A 152 3.43 12.80 14.91
CA ILE A 152 3.98 11.50 14.55
C ILE A 152 5.48 11.68 14.33
N PRO A 153 6.34 10.88 14.97
CA PRO A 153 7.77 10.91 14.69
C PRO A 153 8.01 10.57 13.21
N PRO A 154 9.02 11.17 12.54
CA PRO A 154 9.30 10.89 11.15
C PRO A 154 9.58 9.39 10.93
N ILE A 155 8.87 8.78 9.98
CA ILE A 155 9.04 7.38 9.60
C ILE A 155 9.49 7.33 8.14
N THR A 156 10.59 6.62 7.89
CA THR A 156 11.05 6.38 6.52
C THR A 156 10.47 5.07 6.00
N VAL A 157 9.87 5.13 4.81
CA VAL A 157 9.30 3.98 4.10
C VAL A 157 10.00 3.85 2.76
N VAL A 158 10.57 2.68 2.51
CA VAL A 158 11.14 2.31 1.21
C VAL A 158 10.14 1.39 0.52
N THR A 159 9.74 1.76 -0.69
CA THR A 159 8.73 1.05 -1.49
C THR A 159 9.39 0.55 -2.77
N ASP A 160 9.12 -0.71 -3.10
CA ASP A 160 9.40 -1.30 -4.41
C ASP A 160 8.24 -2.25 -4.74
N VAL A 161 7.22 -1.71 -5.41
CA VAL A 161 5.98 -2.43 -5.69
C VAL A 161 5.57 -2.25 -7.14
N THR A 162 5.34 -3.37 -7.82
CA THR A 162 4.73 -3.43 -9.14
C THR A 162 3.22 -3.61 -9.01
N VAL A 163 2.48 -2.78 -9.72
CA VAL A 163 1.03 -2.85 -9.86
C VAL A 163 0.69 -3.23 -11.29
N GLN A 164 -0.16 -4.22 -11.45
CA GLN A 164 -0.71 -4.68 -12.73
C GLN A 164 -2.21 -4.94 -12.59
N GLY A 165 -2.97 -4.98 -13.67
CA GLY A 165 -4.41 -5.27 -13.61
C GLY A 165 -5.21 -4.52 -14.66
N ARG A 166 -6.54 -4.66 -14.62
CA ARG A 166 -7.44 -4.10 -15.63
C ARG A 166 -7.49 -2.57 -15.64
N ARG A 167 -7.14 -1.89 -14.54
CA ARG A 167 -7.12 -0.42 -14.45
C ARG A 167 -5.78 0.22 -14.79
N VAL A 168 -4.76 -0.57 -15.07
CA VAL A 168 -3.47 -0.08 -15.56
C VAL A 168 -3.19 -0.69 -16.93
N SER A 169 -2.95 0.16 -17.93
CA SER A 169 -2.73 -0.27 -19.30
C SER A 169 -1.37 -0.96 -19.49
N THR A 170 -0.41 -0.63 -18.62
CA THR A 170 0.93 -1.19 -18.54
C THR A 170 1.29 -1.41 -17.08
N PRO A 171 1.98 -2.49 -16.70
CA PRO A 171 2.51 -2.64 -15.35
C PRO A 171 3.34 -1.42 -14.90
N VAL A 172 3.08 -0.97 -13.67
CA VAL A 172 3.74 0.18 -13.06
C VAL A 172 4.51 -0.28 -11.84
N ARG A 173 5.84 -0.20 -11.88
CA ARG A 173 6.74 -0.37 -10.74
C ARG A 173 7.02 0.98 -10.12
N VAL A 174 6.61 1.13 -8.86
CA VAL A 174 6.86 2.30 -8.03
C VAL A 174 8.00 1.96 -7.09
N GLU A 175 9.15 2.59 -7.31
CA GLU A 175 10.33 2.49 -6.46
C GLU A 175 10.54 3.85 -5.79
N GLY A 176 10.73 3.88 -4.48
CA GLY A 176 10.94 5.17 -3.83
C GLY A 176 11.21 5.09 -2.34
N THR A 177 11.67 6.21 -1.80
CA THR A 177 11.80 6.44 -0.36
C THR A 177 10.91 7.61 0.01
N PHE A 178 10.09 7.43 1.03
CA PHE A 178 9.11 8.41 1.50
C PHE A 178 9.32 8.66 2.99
N MET A 179 9.18 9.91 3.41
CA MET A 179 9.14 10.30 4.81
C MET A 179 7.71 10.64 5.19
N LEU A 180 7.16 9.88 6.13
CA LEU A 180 5.88 10.15 6.78
C LEU A 180 6.16 10.98 8.02
N HIS A 181 5.58 12.16 8.16
CA HIS A 181 5.82 13.05 9.31
C HIS A 181 4.63 13.97 9.58
N SER A 182 4.61 14.58 10.77
CA SER A 182 3.77 15.76 11.01
C SER A 182 4.48 17.03 10.55
N ASP A 183 3.81 17.85 9.76
CA ASP A 183 4.35 19.13 9.28
C ASP A 183 4.38 20.21 10.38
N GLU A 184 4.69 21.44 9.98
CA GLU A 184 4.77 22.60 10.90
C GLU A 184 3.42 22.93 11.53
N GLU A 185 2.32 22.73 10.81
CA GLU A 185 0.94 22.95 11.24
C GLU A 185 0.37 21.76 12.04
N GLY A 186 1.09 20.64 12.07
CA GLY A 186 0.73 19.43 12.79
C GLY A 186 -0.11 18.45 11.97
N TYR A 187 -0.28 18.68 10.67
CA TYR A 187 -0.96 17.76 9.77
C TYR A 187 -0.04 16.63 9.34
N PHE A 188 -0.64 15.49 9.01
CA PHE A 188 0.11 14.36 8.45
C PHE A 188 0.51 14.64 7.01
N ALA A 189 1.81 14.54 6.73
CA ALA A 189 2.38 14.79 5.42
C ALA A 189 3.27 13.62 4.96
N VAL A 190 3.13 13.27 3.69
CA VAL A 190 3.98 12.29 2.99
C VAL A 190 4.93 13.05 2.07
N LYS A 191 6.21 13.07 2.40
CA LYS A 191 7.24 13.72 1.59
C LYS A 191 8.02 12.65 0.80
N PRO A 192 7.94 12.61 -0.53
CA PRO A 192 8.86 11.80 -1.31
C PRO A 192 10.29 12.32 -1.12
N LEU A 193 11.25 11.42 -0.93
CA LEU A 193 12.68 11.72 -0.87
C LEU A 193 13.40 11.26 -2.15
N ALA A 194 12.92 10.14 -2.72
CA ALA A 194 13.32 9.63 -4.02
C ALA A 194 12.13 8.89 -4.63
N LEU A 195 11.87 9.08 -5.93
CA LEU A 195 10.80 8.40 -6.64
C LEU A 195 11.24 8.01 -8.05
N LYS A 196 11.07 6.74 -8.38
CA LYS A 196 11.24 6.18 -9.72
C LYS A 196 9.98 5.44 -10.14
N ILE A 197 9.56 5.65 -11.38
CA ILE A 197 8.45 4.95 -12.00
C ILE A 197 8.99 4.16 -13.19
N ASN A 198 8.86 2.84 -13.17
CA ASN A 198 9.43 1.95 -14.18
C ASN A 198 10.94 2.20 -14.43
N GLY A 199 11.68 2.56 -13.38
CA GLY A 199 13.11 2.86 -13.42
C GLY A 199 13.47 4.31 -13.80
N GLU A 200 12.51 5.13 -14.24
CA GLU A 200 12.72 6.55 -14.53
C GLU A 200 12.58 7.41 -13.29
N GLU A 201 13.59 8.24 -13.01
CA GLU A 201 13.53 9.25 -11.94
C GLU A 201 12.45 10.29 -12.23
N LYS A 202 11.58 10.52 -11.25
CA LYS A 202 10.63 11.63 -11.25
C LYS A 202 11.16 12.69 -10.31
N GLY A 203 11.18 13.95 -10.78
CA GLY A 203 11.56 15.10 -9.96
C GLY A 203 10.71 15.14 -8.69
N VAL A 204 11.38 15.29 -7.55
CA VAL A 204 10.80 15.24 -6.21
C VAL A 204 10.65 16.65 -5.64
#